data_AF-A0A7X2N0W6-F1
#
_entry.id   AF-A0A7X2N0W6-F1
#
_cell.length_a   1.000
_cell.length_b   1.000
_cell.length_c   1.000
_cell.angle_alpha   90.00
_cell.angle_beta   90.00
_cell.angle_gamma   90.00
#
_symmetry.space_group_name_H-M   'P 1'
#
loop_
_entity.id
_entity.type
_entity.pdbx_description
1 polymer ?
#
loop_
_entity_poly.entity_id
_entity_poly.type
_entity_poly.pdbx_seq_one_letter_code
_entity_poly.pdbx_strand_id
1 'polypeptide(L)' 'YTHPYSSFEKGTNERHNGLIRRFIPKGKRISDYTVDNIGFIEEWMNTLPRKILDYRTPEELFEKYLDEIYAA' A
#
# COMPACT_ATOMS: atom_id res chain seq x y z
N TYR A 1 15.71 -7.90 6.30
CA TYR A 1 16.47 -7.37 7.44
C TYR A 1 16.83 -5.93 7.12
N THR A 2 16.61 -5.00 8.05
CA THR A 2 16.91 -3.57 7.86
C THR A 2 17.58 -3.05 9.12
N HIS A 3 18.61 -2.23 8.95
CA HIS A 3 19.31 -1.66 10.09
C HIS A 3 18.45 -0.60 10.81
N PRO A 4 18.56 -0.49 12.15
CA PRO A 4 17.92 0.58 12.89
C PRO A 4 18.30 1.95 12.31
N TYR A 5 17.32 2.86 12.23
CA TYR A 5 17.47 4.22 11.70
C TYR A 5 17.85 4.34 10.21
N SER A 6 17.87 3.23 9.46
CA SER A 6 18.12 3.22 8.01
C SER A 6 16.80 3.25 7.22
N SER A 7 16.10 4.39 7.21
CA SER A 7 14.84 4.54 6.46
C SER A 7 15.02 4.35 4.95
N PHE A 8 16.21 4.63 4.40
CA PHE A 8 16.54 4.45 3.00
C PHE A 8 16.48 2.98 2.54
N GLU A 9 16.62 2.01 3.45
CA GLU A 9 16.48 0.58 3.14
C GLU A 9 15.01 0.14 3.01
N LYS A 10 14.08 1.04 3.31
CA LYS A 10 12.63 0.76 3.36
C LYS A 10 11.84 1.65 2.40
N GLY A 11 12.41 1.97 1.24
CA GLY A 11 11.81 2.88 0.26
C GLY A 11 10.34 2.56 -0.09
N THR A 12 10.01 1.27 -0.26
CA THR A 12 8.63 0.84 -0.51
C THR A 12 7.68 1.15 0.65
N ASN A 13 8.10 0.90 1.89
CA ASN A 13 7.26 1.16 3.07
C ASN A 13 7.07 2.67 3.26
N GLU A 14 8.13 3.47 3.08
CA GLU A 14 8.03 4.93 3.16
C GLU A 14 7.10 5.50 2.08
N ARG A 15 7.10 4.91 0.87
CA ARG A 15 6.14 5.27 -0.17
C ARG A 15 4.70 4.94 0.23
N HIS A 16 4.44 3.76 0.81
CA HIS A 16 3.10 3.37 1.28
C HIS A 16 2.62 4.26 2.43
N ASN A 17 3.49 4.56 3.39
CA ASN A 17 3.20 5.51 4.46
C ASN A 17 2.74 6.86 3.87
N GLY A 18 3.44 7.35 2.84
CA GLY A 18 3.05 8.57 2.13
C GLY A 18 1.65 8.51 1.49
N LEU A 19 1.22 7.34 1.00
CA LEU A 19 -0.13 7.14 0.46
C LEU A 19 -1.20 7.22 1.56
N ILE A 20 -0.99 6.52 2.67
CA ILE A 20 -1.89 6.57 3.84
C ILE A 20 -2.02 8.00 4.36
N ARG A 21 -0.91 8.76 4.39
CA ARG A 21 -0.89 10.16 4.88
C ARG A 21 -1.64 11.16 4.02
N ARG A 22 -2.12 10.78 2.82
CA ARG A 22 -3.06 11.59 2.05
C ARG A 22 -4.45 11.64 2.69
N PHE A 23 -4.82 10.59 3.42
CA PHE A 23 -6.13 10.45 4.07
C PHE A 23 -6.06 10.61 5.59
N ILE A 24 -4.97 10.16 6.21
CA ILE A 24 -4.74 10.27 7.66
C ILE A 24 -3.56 11.22 7.91
N PRO A 25 -3.81 12.51 8.19
CA PRO A 25 -2.74 13.48 8.42
C PRO A 25 -1.84 13.11 9.61
N LYS A 26 -0.60 13.60 9.60
CA LYS A 26 0.32 13.42 10.74
C LYS A 26 -0.28 14.04 12.01
N GLY A 27 -0.17 13.32 13.13
CA GLY A 27 -0.71 13.74 14.42
C GLY A 27 -2.15 13.29 14.67
N LYS A 28 -2.85 12.74 13.67
CA LYS A 28 -4.12 12.03 13.86
C LYS A 28 -3.86 10.58 14.24
N ARG A 29 -4.64 10.05 15.18
CA ARG A 29 -4.57 8.62 15.52
C ARG A 29 -5.38 7.87 14.48
N ILE A 30 -4.84 6.74 14.00
CA ILE A 30 -5.56 5.87 13.06
C ILE A 30 -6.83 5.33 13.69
N SER A 31 -6.82 5.10 15.02
CA SER A 31 -7.99 4.69 15.81
C SER A 31 -9.17 5.66 15.78
N ASP A 32 -8.96 6.92 15.35
CA ASP A 32 -10.03 7.91 15.26
C ASP A 32 -10.88 7.73 13.97
N TYR A 33 -10.48 6.82 13.07
CA TYR A 33 -11.16 6.53 11.81
C TYR A 33 -11.96 5.23 11.93
N THR A 34 -13.13 5.20 11.32
CA THR A 34 -13.98 4.00 11.26
C THR A 34 -13.33 2.92 10.41
N VAL A 35 -13.77 1.67 10.60
CA VAL A 35 -13.34 0.55 9.74
C VAL A 35 -13.64 0.84 8.26
N ASP A 36 -14.77 1.47 7.96
CA ASP A 36 -15.13 1.85 6.58
C ASP A 36 -14.15 2.86 5.98
N ASN A 37 -13.69 3.84 6.77
CA ASN A 37 -12.65 4.77 6.32
C ASN A 37 -11.35 4.04 6.01
N ILE A 38 -10.98 3.05 6.82
CA ILE A 38 -9.77 2.25 6.60
C ILE A 38 -9.93 1.37 5.35
N GLY A 39 -11.07 0.70 5.19
CA GLY A 39 -11.37 -0.12 4.02
C GLY A 39 -11.35 0.70 2.72
N PHE A 40 -11.89 1.91 2.74
CA PHE A 40 -11.79 2.83 1.60
C PHE A 40 -10.34 3.18 1.24
N ILE A 41 -9.48 3.42 2.25
CA ILE A 41 -8.06 3.73 2.01
C ILE A 41 -7.33 2.52 1.43
N GLU A 42 -7.58 1.31 1.97
CA GLU A 42 -7.00 0.07 1.44
C GLU A 42 -7.41 -0.16 -0.01
N GLU A 43 -8.71 -0.08 -0.30
CA GLU A 43 -9.25 -0.24 -1.65
C GLU A 43 -8.61 0.75 -2.62
N TRP A 44 -8.55 2.03 -2.23
CA TRP A 44 -7.89 3.06 -3.03
C TRP A 44 -6.41 2.74 -3.26
N MET A 45 -5.69 2.23 -2.25
CA MET A 45 -4.26 1.90 -2.37
C MET A 45 -3.99 0.70 -3.28
N ASN A 46 -4.92 -0.26 -3.31
CA ASN A 46 -4.85 -1.49 -4.12
C ASN A 46 -5.26 -1.25 -5.57
N THR A 47 -6.20 -0.34 -5.80
CA THR A 47 -6.66 0.06 -7.14
C THR A 47 -5.85 1.22 -7.74
N LEU A 48 -4.95 1.85 -6.97
CA LEU A 48 -4.12 2.95 -7.47
C LEU A 48 -3.07 2.46 -8.49
N PRO A 49 -3.10 2.93 -9.76
CA PRO A 49 -2.05 2.66 -10.74
C PRO A 49 -0.69 3.16 -10.28
N ARG A 50 0.35 2.32 -10.35
CA ARG A 50 1.70 2.68 -9.88
C ARG A 50 2.70 2.68 -11.03
N LYS A 51 3.46 3.77 -11.16
CA LYS A 51 4.51 3.90 -12.19
C LYS A 51 5.55 2.77 -12.14
N ILE A 52 5.90 2.27 -10.95
CA ILE A 52 6.85 1.15 -10.80
C ILE A 52 6.29 -0.19 -11.32
N LEU A 53 4.98 -0.27 -11.50
CA LEU A 53 4.25 -1.44 -11.98
C LEU A 53 3.80 -1.25 -13.45
N ASP A 54 4.46 -0.37 -14.19
CA ASP A 54 4.06 0.04 -15.55
C ASP A 54 2.63 0.58 -15.61
N TYR A 55 2.23 1.32 -14.57
CA TYR A 55 0.88 1.86 -14.40
C TYR A 55 -0.23 0.81 -14.25
N ARG A 56 0.10 -0.44 -13.91
CA ARG A 56 -0.87 -1.40 -13.39
C ARG A 56 -1.17 -1.16 -11.91
N THR A 57 -2.28 -1.72 -11.44
CA THR A 57 -2.65 -1.68 -10.02
C THR A 57 -1.99 -2.84 -9.27
N PRO A 58 -1.68 -2.66 -7.96
CA PRO A 58 -1.27 -3.77 -7.10
C PRO A 58 -2.22 -4.96 -7.14
N GLU A 59 -3.53 -4.71 -7.14
CA GLU A 59 -4.57 -5.74 -7.17
C GLU A 59 -4.48 -6.59 -8.45
N GLU A 60 -4.42 -5.97 -9.63
CA GLU A 60 -4.30 -6.68 -10.92
C GLU A 60 -3.10 -7.62 -10.94
N LEU A 61 -1.96 -7.17 -10.44
CA LEU A 61 -0.74 -7.98 -10.42
C LEU A 61 -0.80 -9.09 -9.37
N PHE A 62 -1.46 -8.84 -8.26
CA PHE A 62 -1.64 -9.83 -7.21
C PHE A 62 -2.56 -10.97 -7.67
N GLU A 63 -3.71 -10.63 -8.26
CA GLU A 63 -4.63 -11.62 -8.84
C GLU A 63 -3.95 -12.46 -9.91
N LYS A 64 -3.22 -11.82 -10.85
CA LYS A 64 -2.45 -12.55 -11.86
C LYS A 64 -1.45 -13.53 -11.26
N TYR A 65 -0.77 -13.13 -10.18
CA TYR A 65 0.19 -14.01 -9.50
C TYR A 65 -0.49 -15.19 -8.80
N LEU A 66 -1.69 -14.98 -8.23
CA LEU A 66 -2.48 -16.05 -7.65
C LEU A 66 -2.93 -17.05 -8.72
N ASP A 67 -3.41 -16.57 -9.87
CA ASP A 67 -3.79 -17.42 -11.00
C ASP A 67 -2.61 -18.31 -11.44
N GLU A 68 -1.40 -17.75 -11.52
CA GLU A 68 -0.19 -18.50 -11.86
C GLU A 68 0.16 -19.59 -10.83
N ILE A 69 -0.06 -19.33 -9.53
CA ILE A 69 0.14 -20.32 -8.46
C ILE A 69 -0.89 -21.44 -8.54
N TYR A 70 -2.17 -21.11 -8.73
CA TYR A 70 -3.25 -22.11 -8.72
C TYR A 70 -3.35 -22.90 -10.02
N ALA A 71 -2.78 -22.41 -11.11
CA ALA A 71 -2.65 -23.14 -12.37
C ALA A 71 -1.49 -24.16 -12.40
N ALA A 72 -0.58 -24.10 -11.42
CA ALA A 72 0.58 -24.99 -11.26
C ALA A 72 0.27 -26.22 -10.39
#